data_AF-A0A1Y1BVS8-F1
#
_entry.id   AF-A0A1Y1BVS8-F1
#
_cell.length_a   1.000
_cell.length_b   1.000
_cell.length_c   1.000
_cell.angle_alpha   90.00
_cell.angle_beta   90.00
_cell.angle_gamma   90.00
#
_symmetry.space_group_name_H-M   'P 1'
#
loop_
_entity.id
_entity.type
_entity.pdbx_description
1 polymer ?
#
loop_
_entity_poly.entity_id
_entity_poly.type
_entity_poly.pdbx_seq_one_letter_code
_entity_poly.pdbx_strand_id
1 'polypeptide(L)' 'MHDAPAWLKAVLAFLPTNQFAAALRGALVDGAPYAQLAPQLLGMAASTALFPFAAARLFRWHDA' A
#
# COMPACT_ATOMS: atom_id res chain seq x y z
N MET A 1 -10.12 -11.55 -10.85
CA MET A 1 -9.45 -11.91 -9.57
C MET A 1 -10.09 -13.09 -8.83
N HIS A 2 -11.23 -13.65 -9.27
CA HIS A 2 -11.94 -14.70 -8.52
C HIS A 2 -11.14 -16.01 -8.42
N ASP A 3 -10.34 -16.37 -9.44
CA ASP A 3 -9.61 -17.66 -9.49
C ASP A 3 -8.13 -17.60 -9.03
N ALA A 4 -7.65 -16.47 -8.51
CA ALA A 4 -6.27 -16.40 -8.04
C ALA A 4 -6.08 -17.17 -6.72
N PRO A 5 -4.95 -17.87 -6.54
CA PRO A 5 -4.60 -18.53 -5.28
C PRO A 5 -4.68 -17.55 -4.09
N ALA A 6 -5.13 -18.04 -2.93
CA ALA A 6 -5.35 -17.20 -1.75
C ALA A 6 -4.09 -16.45 -1.29
N TRP A 7 -2.91 -17.09 -1.40
CA TRP A 7 -1.63 -16.47 -1.07
C TRP A 7 -1.31 -15.29 -2.00
N LEU A 8 -1.63 -15.41 -3.29
CA LEU A 8 -1.38 -14.37 -4.27
C LEU A 8 -2.31 -13.17 -4.05
N LYS A 9 -3.58 -13.44 -3.71
CA LYS A 9 -4.55 -12.41 -3.31
C LYS A 9 -4.07 -11.64 -2.08
N ALA A 10 -3.52 -12.33 -1.08
CA ALA A 10 -3.00 -11.70 0.13
C ALA A 10 -1.80 -10.79 -0.16
N VAL A 11 -0.85 -11.24 -0.98
CA VAL A 11 0.29 -10.42 -1.40
C VAL A 11 -0.17 -9.21 -2.22
N LEU A 12 -1.08 -9.40 -3.17
CA LEU A 12 -1.61 -8.33 -4.01
C LEU A 12 -2.46 -7.32 -3.23
N ALA A 13 -3.13 -7.73 -2.15
CA ALA A 13 -3.84 -6.82 -1.25
C ALA A 13 -2.87 -5.89 -0.50
N PHE A 14 -1.62 -6.32 -0.31
CA PHE A 14 -0.59 -5.52 0.34
C PHE A 14 0.11 -4.53 -0.59
N LEU A 15 -0.12 -4.63 -1.91
CA LEU A 15 0.48 -3.68 -2.85
C LEU A 15 -0.08 -2.26 -2.62
N PRO A 16 0.78 -1.22 -2.52
CA PRO A 16 0.34 0.15 -2.25
C PRO A 16 -0.67 0.66 -3.28
N THR A 17 -0.49 0.28 -4.54
CA THR A 17 -1.39 0.65 -5.65
C THR A 17 -2.80 0.09 -5.45
N ASN A 18 -2.92 -1.11 -4.87
CA ASN A 18 -4.20 -1.75 -4.64
C ASN A 18 -4.92 -1.14 -3.43
N GLN A 19 -4.16 -0.80 -2.38
CA GLN A 19 -4.67 -0.04 -1.23
C GLN A 19 -5.14 1.35 -1.66
N PHE A 20 -4.42 2.02 -2.57
CA PHE A 20 -4.84 3.29 -3.15
C PHE A 20 -6.17 3.19 -3.89
N ALA A 21 -6.28 2.23 -4.81
CA ALA A 21 -7.50 2.04 -5.60
C ALA A 21 -8.70 1.72 -4.71
N ALA A 22 -8.51 0.91 -3.66
CA ALA A 22 -9.55 0.61 -2.68
C ALA A 22 -9.96 1.84 -1.86
N ALA A 23 -9.00 2.64 -1.39
CA ALA A 23 -9.29 3.86 -0.65
C ALA A 23 -10.01 4.91 -1.50
N LEU A 24 -9.59 5.07 -2.76
CA LEU A 24 -10.19 6.00 -3.71
C LEU A 24 -11.63 5.60 -4.03
N ARG A 25 -11.89 4.31 -4.24
CA ARG A 25 -13.25 3.78 -4.42
C ARG A 25 -14.10 4.02 -3.18
N GLY A 26 -13.59 3.70 -1.99
CA GLY A 26 -14.29 3.91 -0.73
C GLY A 26 -14.66 5.38 -0.51
N ALA A 27 -13.74 6.30 -0.81
CA ALA A 27 -13.97 7.74 -0.66
C ALA A 27 -14.92 8.33 -1.72
N LEU A 28 -14.75 7.96 -2.99
CA LEU A 28 -15.44 8.61 -4.11
C LEU A 28 -16.75 7.93 -4.53
N VAL A 29 -16.85 6.62 -4.32
CA VAL A 29 -18.00 5.81 -4.74
C VAL A 29 -18.87 5.46 -3.54
N ASP A 30 -18.26 4.93 -2.48
CA ASP A 30 -19.01 4.39 -1.34
C ASP A 30 -19.27 5.44 -0.24
N GLY A 31 -18.70 6.64 -0.35
CA GLY A 31 -18.86 7.71 0.64
C GLY A 31 -18.35 7.34 2.03
N ALA A 32 -17.40 6.40 2.11
CA ALA A 32 -16.93 5.82 3.35
C ALA A 32 -16.27 6.87 4.25
N PRO A 33 -16.56 6.87 5.57
CA PRO A 33 -15.92 7.78 6.50
C PRO A 33 -14.43 7.51 6.62
N TYR A 34 -13.65 8.55 6.91
CA TYR A 34 -12.19 8.48 6.98
C TYR A 34 -11.65 7.37 7.88
N ALA A 35 -12.35 7.06 8.97
CA ALA A 35 -12.00 5.98 9.88
C ALA A 35 -11.97 4.59 9.21
N GLN A 36 -12.82 4.34 8.21
CA GLN A 36 -12.84 3.09 7.44
C GLN A 36 -11.72 3.01 6.40
N LEU A 37 -11.16 4.15 6.00
CA LEU A 37 -10.04 4.26 5.06
C LEU A 37 -8.67 4.25 5.77
N ALA A 38 -8.65 4.41 7.10
CA ALA A 38 -7.46 4.44 7.92
C ALA A 38 -6.49 3.26 7.68
N PRO A 39 -6.93 1.98 7.59
CA PRO A 39 -5.98 0.89 7.38
C PRO A 39 -5.29 0.93 6.02
N GLN A 40 -5.99 1.35 4.95
CA GLN A 40 -5.40 1.52 3.62
C GLN A 40 -4.42 2.69 3.63
N LEU A 41 -4.78 3.82 4.25
CA LEU A 41 -3.91 4.98 4.36
C LEU A 41 -2.64 4.67 5.19
N LEU A 42 -2.77 3.90 6.27
CA LEU A 42 -1.64 3.45 7.08
C LEU A 42 -0.72 2.53 6.29
N GLY A 43 -1.25 1.58 5.52
CA GLY A 43 -0.43 0.71 4.68
C GLY A 43 0.32 1.47 3.59
N MET A 44 -0.30 2.50 3.00
CA MET A 44 0.36 3.40 2.07
C MET A 44 1.44 4.25 2.74
N ALA A 45 1.17 4.82 3.93
CA ALA A 45 2.17 5.58 4.68
C ALA A 45 3.36 4.71 5.10
N ALA A 46 3.10 3.47 5.56
CA ALA A 46 4.13 2.50 5.87
C ALA A 46 4.98 2.18 4.65
N SER A 47 4.37 1.99 3.48
CA SER A 47 5.09 1.75 2.22
C SER A 47 5.94 2.96 1.82
N THR A 48 5.38 4.18 1.94
CA THR A 48 6.09 5.43 1.69
C THR A 48 7.25 5.68 2.63
N ALA A 49 7.24 5.13 3.85
CA ALA A 49 8.40 5.17 4.75
C ALA A 49 9.39 4.04 4.42
N LEU A 50 8.89 2.83 4.15
CA LEU A 50 9.67 1.63 3.91
C LEU A 50 10.55 1.77 2.66
N PHE A 51 10.00 2.24 1.54
CA PHE A 51 10.75 2.36 0.28
C PHE A 51 11.94 3.33 0.36
N PRO A 52 11.79 4.59 0.82
CA PRO A 52 12.93 5.49 0.97
C PRO A 52 13.85 5.05 2.10
N PHE A 53 13.36 4.41 3.17
CA PHE A 53 14.23 3.83 4.18
C PHE A 53 15.10 2.69 3.61
N ALA A 54 14.48 1.79 2.85
CA ALA A 54 15.17 0.72 2.15
C ALA A 54 16.14 1.30 1.11
N ALA A 55 15.72 2.29 0.32
CA ALA A 55 16.60 2.98 -0.62
C ALA A 55 17.78 3.64 0.10
N ALA A 56 17.53 4.40 1.17
CA ALA A 56 18.59 5.02 1.97
C ALA A 56 19.54 4.00 2.59
N ARG A 57 19.10 2.77 2.87
CA ARG A 57 19.94 1.69 3.39
C ARG A 57 20.70 0.95 2.28
N LEU A 58 20.04 0.63 1.17
CA LEU A 58 20.64 -0.09 0.03
C LEU A 58 21.61 0.80 -0.76
N PHE A 59 21.26 2.06 -0.98
CA PHE A 59 22.09 3.04 -1.70
C PHE A 59 23.08 3.77 -0.79
N ARG A 60 23.21 3.38 0.49
CA ARG A 60 24.19 3.95 1.42
C ARG A 60 25.65 3.53 1.18
N TRP A 61 25.97 3.16 -0.07
CA TRP A 61 27.30 2.72 -0.47
C TRP A 61 27.62 3.25 -1.87
N HIS A 62 27.92 4.53 -1.94
CA HIS A 62 29.14 4.97 -2.61
C HIS A 62 29.63 6.18 -1.83
N ASP A 63 30.37 5.91 -0.73
CA ASP A 63 31.35 6.86 -0.26
C ASP A 63 32.27 7.13 -1.46
N ALA A 64 32.12 8.33 -2.02
CA ALA A 64 33.06 8.95 -2.94
C ALA A 64 34.34 9.36 -2.20
#